data_AF-A0A554MC01-F1
#
_entry.id   AF-A0A554MC01-F1
#
_cell.length_a   1.000
_cell.length_b   1.000
_cell.length_c   1.000
_cell.angle_alpha   90.00
_cell.angle_beta   90.00
_cell.angle_gamma   90.00
#
_symmetry.space_group_name_H-M   'P 1'
#
loop_
_entity.id
_entity.type
_entity.pdbx_description
1 polymer ?
#
loop_
_entity_poly.entity_id
_entity_poly.type
_entity_poly.pdbx_seq_one_letter_code
_entity_poly.pdbx_strand_id
1 'polypeptide(L)'
;MFPFDQKLFNFIHNLAGQSRVLDFLGIFLADYLGYFLAVIALYLIFSRKNVMARYRYFLFTALTLIISRGLLTEIIRYFLPQSRPFVVLSFSPLISPDFSAGFPSGHAAFYFALAFSIFIINRRWGWILFAGALLMGVARIFVGIHWPSDIAGGIMVAFISFLISYFVLKSIIPIGLGSAQADKTP
;
A
#
# COMPACT_ATOMS: atom_id res chain seq x y z
N MET A 1 -16.81 -16.36 5.15
CA MET A 1 -15.65 -16.29 4.24
C MET A 1 -16.16 -16.53 2.82
N PHE A 2 -15.82 -15.68 1.84
CA PHE A 2 -16.24 -15.92 0.46
C PHE A 2 -15.44 -17.11 -0.13
N PRO A 3 -16.10 -18.12 -0.75
CA PRO A 3 -15.40 -19.28 -1.31
C PRO A 3 -14.27 -18.93 -2.30
N PHE A 4 -14.46 -17.84 -3.05
CA PHE A 4 -13.47 -17.33 -4.00
C PHE A 4 -12.17 -16.86 -3.30
N ASP A 5 -12.31 -16.16 -2.18
CA ASP A 5 -11.19 -15.56 -1.44
C ASP A 5 -10.30 -16.64 -0.82
N GLN A 6 -10.91 -17.71 -0.29
CA GLN A 6 -10.19 -18.88 0.21
C GLN A 6 -9.51 -19.66 -0.93
N LYS A 7 -10.17 -19.81 -2.09
CA LYS A 7 -9.58 -20.50 -3.26
C LYS A 7 -8.32 -19.78 -3.75
N LEU A 8 -8.39 -18.45 -3.87
CA LEU A 8 -7.25 -17.64 -4.30
C LEU A 8 -6.14 -17.60 -3.24
N PHE A 9 -6.51 -17.52 -1.96
CA PHE A 9 -5.56 -17.66 -0.85
C PHE A 9 -4.79 -18.99 -0.95
N ASN A 10 -5.51 -20.12 -1.05
CA ASN A 10 -4.89 -21.45 -1.12
C ASN A 10 -3.99 -21.59 -2.36
N PHE A 11 -4.40 -21.06 -3.52
CA PHE A 11 -3.57 -21.09 -4.73
C PHE A 11 -2.20 -20.44 -4.53
N ILE A 12 -2.15 -19.32 -3.80
CA ILE A 12 -0.91 -18.59 -3.53
C ILE A 12 -0.15 -19.23 -2.36
N HIS A 13 -0.83 -19.48 -1.25
CA HIS A 13 -0.23 -19.95 -0.01
C HIS A 13 0.28 -21.40 -0.08
N ASN A 14 -0.28 -22.25 -0.96
CA ASN A 14 0.22 -23.61 -1.14
C ASN A 14 1.69 -23.68 -1.60
N LEU A 15 2.23 -22.58 -2.15
CA LEU A 15 3.65 -22.47 -2.51
C LEU A 15 4.56 -22.21 -1.30
N ALA A 16 4.00 -21.75 -0.18
CA ALA A 16 4.74 -21.51 1.06
C ALA A 16 5.22 -22.83 1.66
N GLY A 17 6.45 -22.83 2.20
CA GLY A 17 7.07 -24.02 2.80
C GLY A 17 7.61 -25.03 1.79
N GLN A 18 7.41 -24.82 0.47
CA GLN A 18 7.95 -25.72 -0.56
C GLN A 18 9.43 -25.49 -0.85
N SER A 19 9.93 -24.26 -0.69
CA SER A 19 11.33 -23.90 -0.95
C SER A 19 11.79 -22.76 -0.05
N ARG A 20 12.95 -22.95 0.59
CA ARG A 20 13.57 -21.92 1.45
C ARG A 20 13.82 -20.61 0.71
N VAL A 21 14.15 -20.68 -0.59
CA VAL A 21 14.38 -19.49 -1.41
C VAL A 21 13.07 -18.74 -1.66
N LEU A 22 11.99 -19.46 -1.96
CA LEU A 22 10.67 -18.85 -2.16
C LEU A 22 10.14 -18.25 -0.86
N ASP A 23 10.32 -18.94 0.27
CA ASP A 23 9.91 -18.43 1.58
C ASP A 23 10.68 -17.17 1.95
N PHE A 24 12.01 -17.17 1.77
CA PHE A 24 12.84 -15.98 1.99
C PHE A 24 12.40 -14.81 1.12
N LEU A 25 12.16 -15.04 -0.18
CA LEU A 25 11.68 -14.00 -1.10
C LEU A 25 10.29 -13.50 -0.68
N GLY A 26 9.37 -14.38 -0.30
CA GLY A 26 8.04 -14.01 0.17
C GLY A 26 8.09 -13.17 1.45
N ILE A 27 8.92 -13.55 2.42
CA ILE A 27 9.14 -12.78 3.65
C ILE A 27 9.76 -11.41 3.31
N PHE A 28 10.78 -11.38 2.45
CA PHE A 28 11.41 -10.13 2.02
C PHE A 28 10.41 -9.18 1.37
N LEU A 29 9.60 -9.69 0.43
CA LEU A 29 8.60 -8.89 -0.27
C LEU A 29 7.46 -8.45 0.65
N ALA A 30 7.07 -9.27 1.62
CA ALA A 30 6.01 -8.94 2.57
C ALA A 30 6.47 -7.83 3.53
N ASP A 31 7.58 -8.01 4.24
CA ASP A 31 8.01 -7.13 5.33
C ASP A 31 8.98 -6.02 4.91
N TYR A 32 9.86 -6.25 3.94
CA TYR A 32 10.98 -5.35 3.68
C TYR A 32 10.80 -4.47 2.44
N LEU A 33 10.20 -5.00 1.37
CA LEU A 33 10.00 -4.25 0.11
C LEU A 33 9.32 -2.88 0.34
N GLY A 34 8.35 -2.83 1.25
CA GLY A 34 7.65 -1.61 1.60
C GLY A 34 8.58 -0.45 2.03
N TYR A 35 9.61 -0.72 2.83
CA TYR A 35 10.56 0.30 3.26
C TYR A 35 11.33 0.90 2.07
N PHE A 36 11.71 0.08 1.08
CA PHE A 36 12.34 0.57 -0.15
C PHE A 36 11.40 1.47 -0.95
N LEU A 37 10.11 1.12 -1.06
CA LEU A 37 9.11 1.96 -1.72
C LEU A 37 8.97 3.33 -1.02
N ALA A 38 8.97 3.34 0.32
CA ALA A 38 8.93 4.56 1.12
C ALA A 38 10.17 5.44 0.90
N VAL A 39 11.36 4.85 0.90
CA VAL A 39 12.61 5.58 0.62
C VAL A 39 12.62 6.16 -0.79
N ILE A 40 12.19 5.39 -1.80
CA ILE A 40 12.09 5.87 -3.19
C ILE A 40 11.11 7.05 -3.26
N ALA A 41 9.95 6.95 -2.63
CA ALA A 41 8.95 8.01 -2.62
C ALA A 41 9.51 9.30 -1.98
N LEU A 42 10.16 9.19 -0.82
CA LEU A 42 10.81 10.33 -0.17
C LEU A 42 11.90 10.92 -1.05
N TYR A 43 12.77 10.09 -1.64
CA TYR A 43 13.79 10.56 -2.57
C TYR A 43 13.19 11.35 -3.73
N LEU A 44 12.11 10.86 -4.35
CA LEU A 44 11.44 11.54 -5.46
C LEU A 44 10.82 12.88 -5.06
N ILE A 45 10.29 12.97 -3.83
CA ILE A 45 9.73 14.22 -3.29
C ILE A 45 10.86 15.22 -2.98
N PHE A 46 11.91 14.79 -2.29
CA PHE A 46 12.99 15.66 -1.80
C PHE A 46 14.05 15.99 -2.87
N SER A 47 14.14 15.23 -3.96
CA SER A 47 15.01 15.55 -5.10
C SER A 47 14.49 16.70 -5.98
N ARG A 48 13.28 17.19 -5.71
CA ARG A 48 12.74 18.36 -6.41
C ARG A 48 13.54 19.62 -6.05
N LYS A 49 13.91 20.38 -7.08
CA LYS A 49 14.62 21.67 -6.95
C LYS A 49 13.72 22.74 -6.33
N ASN A 50 12.47 22.81 -6.75
CA ASN A 50 11.50 23.77 -6.22
C ASN A 50 11.06 23.38 -4.80
N VAL A 51 11.46 24.18 -3.81
CA VAL A 51 11.17 23.96 -2.38
C VAL A 51 9.66 24.00 -2.10
N MET A 52 8.92 24.90 -2.74
CA MET A 52 7.47 24.97 -2.58
C MET A 52 6.78 23.73 -3.14
N ALA A 53 7.24 23.23 -4.29
CA ALA A 53 6.72 21.97 -4.86
C ALA A 53 7.01 20.77 -3.93
N ARG A 54 8.22 20.69 -3.38
CA ARG A 54 8.62 19.67 -2.40
C ARG A 54 7.67 19.65 -1.20
N TYR A 55 7.45 20.81 -0.58
CA TYR A 55 6.58 20.91 0.60
C TYR A 55 5.13 20.50 0.28
N ARG A 56 4.59 20.97 -0.85
CA ARG A 56 3.24 20.62 -1.31
C ARG A 56 3.08 19.12 -1.52
N TYR A 57 4.01 18.48 -2.22
CA TYR A 57 3.95 17.04 -2.46
C TYR A 57 4.15 16.21 -1.20
N PHE A 58 5.02 16.66 -0.29
CA PHE A 58 5.19 16.04 1.01
C PHE A 58 3.89 16.10 1.83
N LEU A 59 3.28 17.29 1.95
CA LEU A 59 2.01 17.46 2.66
C LEU A 59 0.88 16.62 2.05
N PHE A 60 0.78 16.63 0.72
CA PHE A 60 -0.21 15.82 0.02
C PHE A 60 -0.05 14.33 0.33
N THR A 61 1.18 13.83 0.24
CA THR A 61 1.50 12.42 0.51
C THR A 61 1.24 12.09 1.98
N ALA A 62 1.70 12.92 2.91
CA ALA A 62 1.49 12.73 4.34
C ALA A 62 0.00 12.70 4.70
N LEU A 63 -0.80 13.65 4.19
CA LEU A 63 -2.24 13.67 4.40
C LEU A 63 -2.91 12.40 3.84
N THR A 64 -2.53 11.98 2.64
CA THR A 64 -3.07 10.76 2.02
C THR A 64 -2.79 9.53 2.87
N LEU A 65 -1.56 9.39 3.39
CA LEU A 65 -1.16 8.27 4.25
C LEU A 65 -1.89 8.30 5.61
N ILE A 66 -2.03 9.47 6.22
CA ILE A 66 -2.76 9.65 7.49
C ILE A 66 -4.22 9.23 7.32
N ILE A 67 -4.90 9.73 6.27
CA ILE A 67 -6.29 9.38 6.00
C ILE A 67 -6.41 7.88 5.71
N SER A 68 -5.50 7.32 4.91
CA SER A 68 -5.58 5.92 4.49
C SER A 68 -5.31 4.94 5.62
N ARG A 69 -4.09 4.98 6.17
CA ARG A 69 -3.62 4.00 7.16
C ARG A 69 -4.01 4.40 8.57
N GLY A 70 -3.94 5.68 8.90
CA GLY A 70 -4.16 6.18 10.27
C GLY A 70 -5.64 6.33 10.63
N LEU A 71 -6.50 6.66 9.66
CA LEU A 71 -7.91 6.96 9.92
C LEU A 71 -8.84 5.90 9.35
N LEU A 72 -9.02 5.82 8.02
CA LEU A 72 -10.02 4.96 7.39
C LEU A 72 -9.78 3.48 7.69
N THR A 73 -8.52 3.01 7.63
CA THR A 73 -8.17 1.63 7.97
C THR A 73 -8.57 1.29 9.41
N GLU A 74 -8.27 2.16 10.38
CA GLU A 74 -8.57 1.89 11.80
C GLU A 74 -10.07 1.99 12.11
N ILE A 75 -10.78 2.94 11.48
CA ILE A 75 -12.24 3.02 11.56
C ILE A 75 -12.87 1.72 11.05
N ILE A 76 -12.45 1.24 9.87
CA ILE A 76 -13.02 0.00 9.31
C ILE A 76 -12.68 -1.20 10.20
N ARG A 77 -11.44 -1.30 10.70
CA ARG A 77 -11.03 -2.39 11.59
C ARG A 77 -11.81 -2.42 12.90
N TYR A 78 -12.17 -1.25 13.43
CA TYR A 78 -13.00 -1.13 14.62
C TYR A 78 -14.42 -1.65 14.40
N PHE A 79 -15.06 -1.28 13.28
CA PHE A 79 -16.45 -1.67 12.99
C PHE A 79 -16.60 -3.05 12.33
N LEU A 80 -15.59 -3.50 11.58
CA LEU A 80 -15.59 -4.74 10.80
C LEU A 80 -14.33 -5.58 11.10
N PRO A 81 -14.16 -6.07 12.35
CA PRO A 81 -13.03 -6.91 12.69
C PRO A 81 -13.12 -8.26 11.96
N GLN A 82 -12.20 -8.49 11.03
CA GLN A 82 -12.11 -9.74 10.28
C GLN A 82 -10.93 -10.61 10.76
N SER A 83 -11.20 -11.90 10.99
CA SER A 83 -10.18 -12.89 11.32
C SER A 83 -9.25 -13.19 10.13
N ARG A 84 -7.96 -13.30 10.42
CA ARG A 84 -6.89 -13.58 9.44
C ARG A 84 -6.88 -15.07 9.01
N PRO A 85 -6.28 -15.41 7.85
CA PRO A 85 -6.25 -16.79 7.35
C PRO A 85 -5.69 -17.80 8.34
N PHE A 86 -4.55 -17.48 8.97
CA PHE A 86 -3.90 -18.38 9.93
C PHE A 86 -4.77 -18.72 11.15
N VAL A 87 -5.67 -17.80 11.55
CA VAL A 87 -6.63 -18.04 12.64
C VAL A 87 -7.75 -18.96 12.16
N VAL A 88 -8.34 -18.66 11.01
CA VAL A 88 -9.49 -19.40 10.47
C VAL A 88 -9.11 -20.82 10.05
N LEU A 89 -7.93 -20.98 9.44
CA LEU A 89 -7.44 -22.24 8.90
C LEU A 89 -6.49 -22.99 9.86
N SER A 90 -6.23 -22.43 11.04
CA SER A 90 -5.45 -23.07 12.12
C SER A 90 -4.06 -23.55 11.68
N PHE A 91 -3.25 -22.64 11.14
CA PHE A 91 -1.85 -22.89 10.77
C PHE A 91 -0.92 -21.79 11.29
N SER A 92 0.40 -22.02 11.25
CA SER A 92 1.40 -21.00 11.61
C SER A 92 1.86 -20.21 10.38
N PRO A 93 1.71 -18.87 10.34
CA PRO A 93 2.16 -18.07 9.20
C PRO A 93 3.70 -18.00 9.13
N LEU A 94 4.24 -17.66 7.95
CA LEU A 94 5.70 -17.56 7.74
C LEU A 94 6.34 -16.36 8.46
N ILE A 95 5.54 -15.39 8.87
CA ILE A 95 5.98 -14.21 9.62
C ILE A 95 5.11 -14.02 10.87
N SER A 96 5.68 -13.37 11.89
CA SER A 96 4.93 -13.03 13.11
C SER A 96 3.80 -12.04 12.77
N PRO A 97 2.53 -12.41 12.99
CA PRO A 97 1.42 -11.52 12.72
C PRO A 97 1.30 -10.45 13.82
N ASP A 98 0.79 -9.28 13.45
CA ASP A 98 0.28 -8.32 14.43
C ASP A 98 -1.10 -8.77 14.97
N PHE A 99 -1.50 -8.23 16.13
CA PHE A 99 -2.78 -8.51 16.76
C PHE A 99 -3.96 -7.66 16.24
N SER A 100 -3.78 -6.95 15.13
CA SER A 100 -4.84 -6.12 14.53
C SER A 100 -5.73 -6.92 13.59
N ALA A 101 -6.96 -6.42 13.39
CA ALA A 101 -7.93 -7.02 12.47
C ALA A 101 -7.37 -7.13 11.03
N GLY A 102 -7.75 -8.22 10.34
CA GLY A 102 -7.23 -8.56 9.01
C GLY A 102 -7.66 -7.57 7.92
N PHE A 103 -8.93 -7.15 7.93
CA PHE A 103 -9.50 -6.28 6.92
C PHE A 103 -9.65 -4.82 7.38
N PRO A 104 -9.33 -3.83 6.54
CA PRO A 104 -8.50 -3.96 5.34
C PRO A 104 -7.03 -4.15 5.73
N SER A 105 -6.20 -4.56 4.76
CA SER A 105 -4.75 -4.63 4.98
C SER A 105 -4.16 -3.23 5.11
N GLY A 106 -3.59 -2.92 6.29
CA GLY A 106 -2.92 -1.65 6.53
C GLY A 106 -1.69 -1.43 5.66
N HIS A 107 -0.94 -2.49 5.33
CA HIS A 107 0.20 -2.40 4.42
C HIS A 107 -0.26 -2.03 3.01
N ALA A 108 -1.32 -2.69 2.50
CA ALA A 108 -1.89 -2.34 1.20
C ALA A 108 -2.42 -0.90 1.21
N ALA A 109 -3.17 -0.50 2.23
CA ALA A 109 -3.66 0.88 2.37
C ALA A 109 -2.52 1.91 2.31
N PHE A 110 -1.45 1.69 3.07
CA PHE A 110 -0.31 2.61 3.11
C PHE A 110 0.46 2.67 1.77
N TYR A 111 0.88 1.54 1.22
CA TYR A 111 1.78 1.55 0.07
C TYR A 111 1.07 1.86 -1.26
N PHE A 112 -0.21 1.52 -1.40
CA PHE A 112 -0.99 2.00 -2.53
C PHE A 112 -1.28 3.50 -2.42
N ALA A 113 -1.52 4.04 -1.21
CA ALA A 113 -1.68 5.48 -1.01
C ALA A 113 -0.40 6.23 -1.40
N LEU A 114 0.75 5.72 -0.98
CA LEU A 114 2.06 6.21 -1.40
C LEU A 114 2.21 6.19 -2.93
N ALA A 115 1.84 5.08 -3.57
CA ALA A 115 1.91 4.94 -5.03
C ALA A 115 1.00 5.93 -5.77
N PHE A 116 -0.24 6.14 -5.31
CA PHE A 116 -1.14 7.19 -5.84
C PHE A 116 -0.53 8.58 -5.71
N SER A 117 0.07 8.90 -4.56
CA SER A 117 0.74 10.20 -4.36
C SER A 117 1.97 10.37 -5.24
N ILE A 118 2.78 9.33 -5.46
CA ILE A 118 3.92 9.44 -6.39
C ILE A 118 3.46 9.48 -7.84
N PHE A 119 2.34 8.85 -8.18
CA PHE A 119 1.81 8.86 -9.56
C PHE A 119 1.51 10.26 -10.08
N ILE A 120 0.99 11.16 -9.23
CA ILE A 120 0.77 12.56 -9.59
C ILE A 120 2.07 13.38 -9.68
N ILE A 121 3.15 12.95 -9.02
CA ILE A 121 4.46 13.62 -9.04
C ILE A 121 5.27 13.17 -10.27
N ASN A 122 5.30 11.85 -10.49
CA ASN A 122 6.00 11.21 -11.58
C ASN A 122 5.29 9.90 -11.95
N ARG A 123 4.61 9.90 -13.10
CA ARG A 123 3.78 8.79 -13.58
C ARG A 123 4.55 7.47 -13.74
N ARG A 124 5.80 7.53 -14.23
CA ARG A 124 6.64 6.34 -14.42
C ARG A 124 6.95 5.68 -13.08
N TRP A 125 7.40 6.48 -12.11
CA TRP A 125 7.69 5.98 -10.77
C TRP A 125 6.42 5.56 -10.02
N GLY A 126 5.29 6.25 -10.22
CA GLY A 126 4.01 5.83 -9.66
C GLY A 126 3.62 4.40 -10.08
N TRP A 127 3.76 4.06 -11.37
CA TRP A 127 3.52 2.70 -11.84
C TRP A 127 4.49 1.67 -11.23
N ILE A 128 5.76 2.02 -11.06
CA ILE A 128 6.75 1.15 -10.38
C ILE A 128 6.32 0.91 -8.93
N LEU A 129 5.87 1.95 -8.22
CA LEU A 129 5.40 1.82 -6.85
C LEU A 129 4.10 1.02 -6.75
N PHE A 130 3.18 1.15 -7.72
CA PHE A 130 1.99 0.29 -7.78
C PHE A 130 2.35 -1.18 -7.96
N ALA A 131 3.29 -1.48 -8.87
CA ALA A 131 3.77 -2.84 -9.06
C ALA A 131 4.42 -3.39 -7.78
N GLY A 132 5.26 -2.58 -7.11
CA GLY A 132 5.88 -2.95 -5.84
C GLY A 132 4.86 -3.16 -4.72
N ALA A 133 3.85 -2.29 -4.59
CA ALA A 133 2.79 -2.42 -3.60
C ALA A 133 1.92 -3.66 -3.86
N LEU A 134 1.66 -3.99 -5.13
CA LEU A 134 0.95 -5.21 -5.52
C LEU A 134 1.76 -6.46 -5.19
N LEU A 135 3.07 -6.48 -5.51
CA LEU A 135 3.97 -7.58 -5.15
C LEU A 135 4.03 -7.80 -3.63
N MET A 136 4.14 -6.72 -2.86
CA MET A 136 4.06 -6.78 -1.39
C MET A 136 2.70 -7.34 -0.94
N GLY A 137 1.58 -6.88 -1.51
CA GLY A 137 0.25 -7.39 -1.18
C GLY A 137 0.08 -8.88 -1.47
N VAL A 138 0.57 -9.35 -2.62
CA VAL A 138 0.59 -10.78 -2.95
C VAL A 138 1.49 -11.56 -1.99
N ALA A 139 2.66 -11.03 -1.64
CA ALA A 139 3.55 -11.65 -0.67
C ALA A 139 2.91 -11.76 0.72
N ARG A 140 2.09 -10.78 1.13
CA ARG A 140 1.32 -10.82 2.39
C ARG A 140 0.25 -11.94 2.41
N ILE A 141 -0.31 -12.28 1.25
CA ILE A 141 -1.19 -13.44 1.08
C ILE A 141 -0.35 -14.73 1.16
N PHE A 142 0.77 -14.77 0.44
CA PHE A 142 1.70 -15.90 0.42
C PHE A 142 2.20 -16.29 1.82
N VAL A 143 2.60 -15.32 2.65
CA VAL A 143 3.08 -15.60 4.02
C VAL A 143 1.95 -15.95 5.02
N GLY A 144 0.69 -15.92 4.57
CA GLY A 144 -0.45 -16.46 5.33
C GLY A 144 -1.18 -15.48 6.26
N ILE A 145 -0.89 -14.17 6.16
CA ILE A 145 -1.42 -13.20 7.14
C ILE A 145 -2.60 -12.36 6.63
N HIS A 146 -2.90 -12.41 5.33
CA HIS A 146 -3.98 -11.65 4.72
C HIS A 146 -4.74 -12.48 3.69
N TRP A 147 -6.05 -12.22 3.62
CA TRP A 147 -6.87 -12.66 2.52
C TRP A 147 -6.69 -11.74 1.29
N PRO A 148 -6.91 -12.24 0.06
CA PRO A 148 -6.96 -11.38 -1.12
C PRO A 148 -7.92 -10.18 -0.99
N SER A 149 -9.08 -10.37 -0.36
CA SER A 149 -10.03 -9.29 -0.07
C SER A 149 -9.46 -8.21 0.86
N ASP A 150 -8.59 -8.55 1.81
CA ASP A 150 -7.89 -7.57 2.67
C ASP A 150 -7.03 -6.62 1.83
N ILE A 151 -6.34 -7.14 0.83
CA ILE A 151 -5.49 -6.38 -0.09
C ILE A 151 -6.35 -5.47 -0.97
N ALA A 152 -7.42 -6.01 -1.56
CA ALA A 152 -8.36 -5.24 -2.37
C ALA A 152 -9.02 -4.10 -1.56
N GLY A 153 -9.43 -4.37 -0.31
CA GLY A 153 -9.94 -3.36 0.61
C GLY A 153 -8.93 -2.28 0.92
N GLY A 154 -7.66 -2.64 1.12
CA GLY A 154 -6.57 -1.68 1.32
C GLY A 154 -6.35 -0.78 0.10
N ILE A 155 -6.38 -1.33 -1.11
CA ILE A 155 -6.30 -0.55 -2.36
C ILE A 155 -7.46 0.45 -2.45
N MET A 156 -8.68 0.01 -2.12
CA MET A 156 -9.85 0.88 -2.18
C MET A 156 -9.78 2.01 -1.14
N VAL A 157 -9.35 1.71 0.09
CA VAL A 157 -9.10 2.71 1.14
C VAL A 157 -8.01 3.71 0.70
N ALA A 158 -6.92 3.24 0.10
CA ALA A 158 -5.88 4.09 -0.44
C ALA A 158 -6.41 5.05 -1.52
N PHE A 159 -7.21 4.53 -2.45
CA PHE A 159 -7.79 5.32 -3.53
C PHE A 159 -8.76 6.39 -3.01
N ILE A 160 -9.66 6.03 -2.08
CA ILE A 160 -10.58 6.98 -1.44
C ILE A 160 -9.80 8.07 -0.71
N SER A 161 -8.76 7.70 0.03
CA SER A 161 -7.91 8.65 0.76
C SER A 161 -7.17 9.62 -0.17
N PHE A 162 -6.71 9.12 -1.32
CA PHE A 162 -6.12 9.94 -2.37
C PHE A 162 -7.15 10.94 -2.93
N LEU A 163 -8.38 10.50 -3.23
CA LEU A 163 -9.43 11.39 -3.71
C LEU A 163 -9.76 12.49 -2.68
N ILE A 164 -9.93 12.12 -1.42
CA ILE A 164 -10.17 13.08 -0.33
C ILE A 164 -9.03 14.11 -0.28
N SER A 165 -7.78 13.65 -0.22
CA SER A 165 -6.61 14.53 -0.17
C SER A 165 -6.51 15.43 -1.40
N TYR A 166 -6.85 14.92 -2.58
CA TYR A 166 -6.90 15.69 -3.82
C TYR A 166 -7.96 16.78 -3.73
N PHE A 167 -9.19 16.48 -3.31
CA PHE A 167 -10.24 17.49 -3.21
C PHE A 167 -9.99 18.53 -2.11
N VAL A 168 -9.36 18.15 -1.00
CA VAL A 168 -8.97 19.07 0.07
C VAL A 168 -7.85 20.00 -0.38
N LEU A 169 -6.86 19.49 -1.11
CA LEU A 169 -5.65 20.24 -1.44
C LEU A 169 -5.61 20.79 -2.87
N LYS A 170 -6.55 20.46 -3.77
CA LYS A 170 -6.55 20.94 -5.17
C LYS A 170 -6.54 22.46 -5.31
N SER A 171 -7.09 23.19 -4.34
CA SER A 171 -7.12 24.65 -4.33
C SER A 171 -5.78 25.26 -3.89
N ILE A 172 -4.96 24.49 -3.17
CA ILE A 172 -3.71 24.95 -2.52
C ILE A 172 -2.49 24.42 -3.30
N ILE A 173 -2.63 23.24 -3.90
CA ILE A 173 -1.60 22.55 -4.66
C ILE A 173 -2.09 22.46 -6.11
N PRO A 174 -1.39 23.08 -7.08
CA PRO A 174 -1.66 22.87 -8.49
C PRO A 174 -1.18 21.46 -8.87
N ILE A 175 -1.97 20.45 -8.49
CA ILE A 175 -1.78 19.05 -8.87
C ILE A 175 -2.34 18.91 -10.29
N GLY A 176 -1.59 19.38 -11.28
CA GLY A 176 -1.92 19.10 -12.67
C GLY A 176 -1.67 17.62 -12.95
N LEU A 177 -2.70 16.87 -13.38
CA LEU A 177 -2.57 15.49 -13.89
C LEU A 177 -1.69 15.38 -15.17
N GLY A 178 -0.98 16.46 -15.53
CA GLY A 178 -0.06 16.56 -16.66
C GLY A 178 1.09 17.57 -16.46
N SER A 179 1.39 18.04 -15.23
CA SER A 179 2.39 19.11 -15.02
C SER A 179 3.86 18.66 -15.06
N ALA A 180 4.17 17.61 -15.82
CA ALA A 180 5.56 17.25 -16.17
C ALA A 180 6.30 18.36 -16.94
N GLN A 181 5.60 19.42 -17.37
CA GLN A 181 6.16 20.59 -18.05
C GLN A 181 6.42 21.82 -17.16
N ALA A 182 5.99 21.83 -15.89
CA ALA A 182 6.13 23.03 -15.04
C ALA A 182 7.49 23.15 -14.32
N ASP A 183 8.36 22.14 -14.42
CA ASP A 183 9.71 22.13 -13.82
C ASP A 183 10.81 22.39 -14.88
N LYS A 184 10.41 22.94 -16.05
CA LYS A 184 11.28 23.28 -17.19
C LYS A 184 11.14 24.77 -17.57
N THR A 185 11.37 25.67 -16.64
CA THR A 185 11.74 27.07 -16.97
C THR A 185 12.60 27.62 -15.83
N PRO A 186 13.59 28.45 -16.17
CA PRO A 186 15.02 28.20 -15.90
C PRO A 186 15.44 28.25 -14.43
#